data_AF-A0A2V2RRW3-F1
#
_entry.id   AF-A0A2V2RRW3-F1
#
_cell.length_a   1.000
_cell.length_b   1.000
_cell.length_c   1.000
_cell.angle_alpha   90.00
_cell.angle_beta   90.00
_cell.angle_gamma   90.00
#
_symmetry.space_group_name_H-M   'P 1'
#
loop_
_entity.id
_entity.type
_entity.pdbx_description
1 polymer ?
#
loop_
_entity_poly.entity_id
_entity_poly.type
_entity_poly.pdbx_seq_one_letter_code
_entity_poly.pdbx_strand_id
1 'polypeptide(L)' 'MERNICLNWEELVQEAIIRRKQQKLTQKQLAILSGVSGPTVNQFEQGKTNIVLESALKILKCLGLTSTQITRNSKHK' A
#
# COMPACT_ATOMS: atom_id res chain seq x y z
N MET A 1 0.75 -28.26 -1.30
CA MET A 1 1.69 -27.39 -0.57
C MET A 1 0.92 -26.16 -0.14
N GLU A 2 0.55 -26.11 1.12
CA GLU A 2 -0.12 -24.94 1.70
C GLU A 2 0.89 -23.79 1.73
N ARG A 3 0.62 -22.74 0.97
CA ARG A 3 1.43 -21.52 0.99
C ARG A 3 1.00 -20.75 2.23
N ASN A 4 1.68 -20.95 3.36
CA ASN A 4 1.55 -20.04 4.49
C ASN A 4 2.21 -18.72 4.12
N ILE A 5 1.45 -17.82 3.50
CA ILE A 5 1.92 -16.49 3.11
C ILE A 5 1.89 -15.63 4.37
N CYS A 6 2.97 -15.65 5.15
CA CYS A 6 3.16 -14.69 6.23
C CYS A 6 3.53 -13.33 5.61
N LEU A 7 2.59 -12.38 5.65
CA LEU A 7 2.86 -10.99 5.30
C LEU A 7 3.70 -10.35 6.41
N ASN A 8 4.95 -9.99 6.10
CA ASN A 8 5.73 -9.17 7.01
C ASN A 8 5.24 -7.72 6.94
N TRP A 9 4.34 -7.37 7.88
CA TRP A 9 3.69 -6.07 7.93
C TRP A 9 4.69 -4.91 8.11
N GLU A 10 5.71 -5.11 8.94
CA GLU A 10 6.70 -4.07 9.23
C GLU A 10 7.53 -3.73 7.99
N GLU A 11 8.05 -4.73 7.28
CA GLU A 11 8.77 -4.56 6.01
C GLU A 11 7.91 -3.82 4.97
N LEU A 12 6.63 -4.18 4.87
CA LEU A 12 5.71 -3.57 3.91
C LEU A 12 5.47 -2.08 4.22
N VAL A 13 5.32 -1.75 5.50
CA VAL A 13 5.16 -0.35 5.95
C VAL A 13 6.44 0.44 5.70
N GLN A 14 7.62 -0.13 5.96
CA GLN A 14 8.89 0.54 5.68
C GLN A 14 9.06 0.85 4.19
N GLU A 15 8.77 -0.12 3.32
CA GLU A 15 8.83 0.08 1.87
C GLU A 15 7.83 1.17 1.42
N ALA A 16 6.63 1.20 1.99
CA ALA A 16 5.67 2.26 1.72
C ALA A 16 6.18 3.66 2.12
N ILE A 17 6.83 3.78 3.29
CA ILE A 17 7.43 5.05 3.74
C ILE A 17 8.55 5.49 2.79
N ILE A 18 9.42 4.57 2.39
CA ILE A 18 10.52 4.81 1.45
C ILE A 18 9.95 5.34 0.14
N ARG A 19 8.97 4.64 -0.45
CA ARG A 19 8.35 5.02 -1.71
C ARG A 19 7.65 6.38 -1.64
N ARG A 20 6.94 6.68 -0.55
CA ARG A 20 6.32 7.99 -0.34
C ARG A 20 7.36 9.12 -0.38
N LYS A 21 8.48 8.92 0.34
CA LYS A 21 9.58 9.90 0.40
C LYS A 21 10.26 10.07 -0.97
N GLN A 22 10.47 9.00 -1.72
CA GLN A 22 11.00 9.06 -3.10
C GLN A 22 10.09 9.86 -4.03
N GLN A 23 8.77 9.75 -3.85
CA GLN A 23 7.77 10.54 -4.59
C GLN A 23 7.59 11.97 -4.03
N LYS A 24 8.36 12.38 -3.01
CA LYS A 24 8.29 13.70 -2.35
C LYS A 24 6.90 14.05 -1.82
N LEU A 25 6.11 13.05 -1.42
CA LEU A 25 4.78 13.25 -0.86
C LEU A 25 4.85 13.43 0.66
N THR A 26 4.13 14.42 1.18
CA THR A 26 3.80 14.50 2.61
C THR A 26 2.73 13.46 2.98
N GLN A 27 2.59 13.12 4.27
CA GLN A 27 1.49 12.25 4.73
C GLN A 27 0.11 12.82 4.37
N LYS A 28 -0.05 14.15 4.43
CA LYS A 28 -1.28 14.84 4.02
C LYS A 28 -1.57 14.65 2.54
N GLN A 29 -0.57 14.80 1.67
CA GLN A 29 -0.73 14.58 0.23
C GLN A 29 -1.05 13.12 -0.06
N LEU A 30 -0.38 12.17 0.58
CA LEU A 30 -0.69 10.75 0.44
C LEU A 30 -2.13 10.42 0.86
N ALA A 31 -2.60 11.02 1.97
CA ALA A 31 -3.97 10.84 2.44
C ALA A 31 -4.99 11.30 1.39
N ILE A 32 -4.78 12.49 0.81
CA ILE A 32 -5.62 13.05 -0.26
C ILE A 32 -5.61 12.13 -1.49
N LEU A 33 -4.43 11.70 -1.96
CA LEU A 33 -4.29 10.88 -3.17
C LEU A 33 -4.87 9.48 -3.02
N SER A 34 -4.76 8.88 -1.82
CA SER A 34 -5.29 7.54 -1.52
C SER A 34 -6.76 7.56 -1.09
N GLY A 35 -7.35 8.74 -0.87
CA GLY A 35 -8.74 8.88 -0.41
C GLY A 35 -8.97 8.35 1.01
N VAL A 36 -7.97 8.45 1.88
CA VAL A 36 -8.05 8.06 3.29
C VAL A 36 -7.78 9.26 4.20
N SER A 37 -8.09 9.13 5.48
CA SER A 37 -7.84 10.23 6.44
C SER A 37 -6.35 10.38 6.75
N GLY A 38 -5.90 11.61 7.07
CA GLY A 38 -4.54 11.86 7.55
C GLY A 38 -4.15 10.99 8.76
N PRO A 39 -5.02 10.84 9.79
CA PRO A 39 -4.79 9.91 10.89
C PRO A 39 -4.62 8.45 10.46
N THR A 40 -5.30 8.01 9.39
CA THR A 40 -5.14 6.66 8.85
C THR A 40 -3.76 6.46 8.24
N VAL A 41 -3.24 7.42 7.47
CA VAL A 41 -1.87 7.38 6.94
C VAL A 41 -0.85 7.35 8.08
N ASN A 42 -1.03 8.19 9.09
CA ASN A 42 -0.13 8.22 10.25
C ASN A 42 -0.12 6.89 11.02
N GLN A 43 -1.29 6.29 11.27
CA GLN A 43 -1.38 4.97 11.92
C GLN A 43 -0.74 3.86 11.08
N PHE A 44 -0.94 3.90 9.76
CA PHE A 44 -0.29 2.98 8.82
C PHE A 44 1.23 3.10 8.88
N GLU A 45 1.79 4.31 8.79
CA GLU A 45 3.25 4.53 8.86
C GLU A 45 3.86 4.20 10.23
N GLN A 46 3.06 4.21 11.30
CA GLN A 46 3.46 3.73 12.62
C GLN A 46 3.39 2.20 12.77
N GLY A 47 2.98 1.47 11.73
CA GLY A 47 2.85 0.02 11.77
C GLY A 47 1.67 -0.49 12.60
N LYS A 48 0.68 0.37 12.91
CA LYS A 48 -0.51 -0.06 13.67
C LYS A 48 -1.30 -1.09 12.86
N THR A 49 -1.67 -2.20 13.51
CA THR A 49 -2.43 -3.30 12.88
C THR A 49 -3.94 -3.11 12.98
N ASN A 50 -4.42 -2.20 13.84
CA ASN A 50 -5.85 -1.86 13.98
C ASN A 50 -6.37 -0.93 12.86
N ILE A 51 -5.81 -1.03 11.66
CA ILE A 51 -6.26 -0.27 10.49
C ILE A 51 -7.12 -1.16 9.60
N VAL A 52 -8.13 -0.56 8.97
CA VAL A 52 -8.97 -1.28 8.02
C VAL A 52 -8.12 -1.69 6.81
N LEU A 53 -8.16 -2.97 6.43
CA LEU A 53 -7.40 -3.53 5.32
C LEU A 53 -7.61 -2.74 4.01
N GLU A 54 -8.83 -2.32 3.71
CA GLU A 54 -9.15 -1.49 2.55
C GLU A 54 -8.33 -0.19 2.53
N SER A 55 -8.19 0.48 3.67
CA SER A 55 -7.39 1.70 3.78
C SER A 55 -5.91 1.44 3.56
N ALA A 56 -5.37 0.34 4.12
CA ALA A 56 -4.00 -0.08 3.86
C ALA A 56 -3.77 -0.35 2.36
N LEU A 57 -4.69 -1.07 1.72
CA LEU A 57 -4.63 -1.36 0.28
C LEU A 57 -4.72 -0.10 -0.58
N LYS A 58 -5.56 0.87 -0.22
CA LYS A 58 -5.64 2.18 -0.90
C LYS A 58 -4.31 2.93 -0.84
N ILE A 59 -3.66 2.95 0.32
CA ILE A 59 -2.33 3.57 0.49
C ILE A 59 -1.29 2.85 -0.38
N LEU A 60 -1.22 1.51 -0.29
CA LEU A 60 -0.26 0.71 -1.05
C LEU A 60 -0.47 0.83 -2.56
N LYS A 61 -1.72 0.86 -3.02
CA LYS A 61 -2.06 1.07 -4.43
C LYS A 61 -1.64 2.45 -4.91
N CYS A 62 -1.87 3.49 -4.11
CA CYS A 62 -1.45 4.85 -4.42
C CYS A 62 0.09 4.96 -4.57
N LEU A 63 0.83 4.20 -3.77
CA LEU A 63 2.29 4.15 -3.84
C LEU A 63 2.83 3.22 -4.94
N GLY A 64 1.95 2.48 -5.62
CA GLY A 64 2.33 1.52 -6.67
C GLY A 64 3.00 0.26 -6.11
N LEU A 65 2.65 -0.14 -4.89
CA LEU A 65 3.15 -1.34 -4.20
C LEU A 65 2.20 -2.55 -4.33
N THR A 66 1.05 -2.37 -4.99
CA THR A 66 0.18 -3.48 -5.38
C THR A 66 0.42 -3.84 -6.84
N SER A 67 0.78 -5.09 -7.13
CA SER A 67 0.84 -5.57 -8.51
C SER A 67 -0.59 -5.57 -9.07
N THR A 68 -0.89 -4.61 -9.93
CA THR A 68 -2.12 -4.68 -10.73
C THR A 68 -1.82 -5.68 -11.84
N GLN A 69 -1.97 -6.98 -11.56
CA GLN A 69 -2.01 -8.00 -12.60
C GLN A 69 -3.28 -7.78 -13.44
N ILE A 70 -3.28 -6.74 -14.28
CA ILE A 70 -4.10 -6.75 -15.49
C ILE A 70 -3.28 -7.58 -16.48
N THR A 71 -3.27 -8.89 -16.30
CA THR A 71 -3.02 -9.82 -17.41
C THR A 71 -4.28 -9.85 -18.25
N ARG A 72 -4.54 -8.76 -18.97
CA ARG A 72 -5.32 -8.85 -20.21
C ARG A 72 -4.32 -8.93 -21.36
N ASN A 73 -4.66 -9.81 -22.30
CA ASN A 73 -4.09 -10.04 -23.64
C ASN A 73 -2.91 -11.04 -23.71
N SER A 74 -2.87 -12.00 -24.65
CA SER A 74 -3.62 -12.14 -25.91
C SER A 74 -3.75 -13.60 -26.31
N LYS A 75 -4.87 -13.90 -26.96
CA LYS A 75 -5.05 -15.03 -27.89
C LYS A 75 -3.79 -15.25 -28.73
N HIS A 76 -3.25 -16.47 -28.73
CA HIS A 76 -2.60 -16.98 -29.93
C HIS A 76 -3.37 -18.20 -30.42
N LYS A 77 -3.60 -18.09 -31.72
CA LYS A 77 -4.44 -18.85 -32.65
C LYS A 77 -4.09 -20.32 -32.70
#